data_AF-A0A8X8GLS4-F1
#
_entry.id   AF-A0A8X8GLS4-F1
#
_cell.length_a   1.000
_cell.length_b   1.000
_cell.length_c   1.000
_cell.angle_alpha   90.00
_cell.angle_beta   90.00
_cell.angle_gamma   90.00
#
_symmetry.space_group_name_H-M   'P 1'
#
loop_
_entity.id
_entity.type
_entity.pdbx_description
1 polymer ?
#
loop_
_entity_poly.entity_id
_entity_poly.type
_entity_poly.pdbx_seq_one_letter_code
_entity_poly.pdbx_strand_id
1 'polypeptide(L)'
;MGIGSSPTVGSTCDTCLQKFTIHFRRCEDNIYDGTYGFDWYRPEYFKKLTNYRPNAATKFGNKVALVSGSIQSLKATYTQDQITKISPFGTEYIPAWLAIYPSSQEDSNSSNSVNQGVRLNLELRLLDSENNFSLKNDGTKIKFEVSNPNIIIEPAEFSVEDFIYAKKMTRDLGEDTKREEEIYYLASEIVNIKCTGALQKHEEIIVTAIKGETQEKVGKLMLYHNAVIPTISVIFVDVITDGKKPSRSHDYENFLKHNSFNQALINVEIKNAPTFDLNKYRSKDDDVNISLNKLNINDTGYFLSDLSKFYKKYQDKNLATKNYVFVTTVEIKNAVGAGGDSVTLFNCPQNIFNQVVVHELGHRFGLDHLFESQKITAKGLSFQFIQGTTANFLDYDHSDGVNLKNKTAVNPNQTLKYFFKYQWDLLRKKVK
;
A
#
# COMPACT_ATOMS: atom_id res chain seq x y z
N MET A 1 6.30 -22.87 57.13
CA MET A 1 6.17 -22.01 55.94
C MET A 1 7.05 -22.60 54.86
N GLY A 2 6.46 -23.42 53.99
CA GLY A 2 7.19 -24.12 52.92
C GLY A 2 7.33 -23.21 51.71
N ILE A 3 8.57 -23.02 51.27
CA ILE A 3 8.93 -22.34 50.03
C ILE A 3 8.37 -23.18 48.88
N GLY A 4 7.47 -22.58 48.09
CA GLY A 4 6.90 -23.21 46.90
C GLY A 4 8.00 -23.48 45.88
N SER A 5 8.17 -24.76 45.54
CA SER A 5 9.04 -25.23 44.47
C SER A 5 8.57 -24.70 43.12
N SER A 6 9.48 -24.09 42.35
CA SER A 6 9.29 -23.85 40.92
C SER A 6 8.95 -25.14 40.18
N PRO A 7 8.07 -25.12 39.17
CA PRO A 7 7.74 -26.31 38.42
C PRO A 7 8.97 -26.82 37.66
N THR A 8 9.14 -28.14 37.69
CA THR A 8 10.17 -28.87 36.96
C THR A 8 10.01 -28.69 35.46
N VAL A 9 11.13 -28.44 34.77
CA VAL A 9 11.22 -28.42 33.30
C VAL A 9 10.60 -29.69 32.74
N GLY A 10 9.60 -29.55 31.85
CA GLY A 10 8.93 -30.67 31.17
C GLY A 10 7.53 -31.04 31.65
N SER A 11 6.94 -30.30 32.61
CA SER A 11 5.52 -30.46 32.96
C SER A 11 4.63 -29.69 31.98
N THR A 12 3.85 -30.40 31.16
CA THR A 12 2.80 -29.79 30.32
C THR A 12 1.70 -29.28 31.22
N CYS A 13 1.58 -27.97 31.32
CA CYS A 13 0.50 -27.32 32.03
C CYS A 13 -0.78 -27.41 31.19
N ASP A 14 -1.68 -28.32 31.55
CA ASP A 14 -2.96 -28.54 30.85
C ASP A 14 -3.85 -27.29 30.81
N THR A 15 -3.66 -26.36 31.75
CA THR A 15 -4.40 -25.09 31.86
C THR A 15 -3.69 -23.89 31.24
N CYS A 16 -2.43 -24.02 30.83
CA CYS A 16 -1.66 -22.89 30.31
C CYS A 16 -1.96 -22.67 28.83
N LEU A 17 -2.08 -21.40 28.45
CA LEU A 17 -2.28 -20.98 27.07
C LEU A 17 -0.94 -21.03 26.32
N GLN A 18 -0.93 -21.67 25.14
CA GLN A 18 0.29 -21.74 24.32
C GLN A 18 0.70 -20.34 23.86
N LYS A 19 1.99 -20.01 23.90
CA LYS A 19 2.47 -18.67 23.55
C LYS A 19 2.48 -18.46 22.03
N PHE A 20 1.57 -17.65 21.53
CA PHE A 20 1.50 -17.27 20.12
C PHE A 20 0.98 -15.85 19.92
N THR A 21 1.13 -15.33 18.70
CA THR A 21 0.48 -14.09 18.25
C THR A 21 -0.37 -14.34 17.01
N ILE A 22 -1.45 -13.60 16.86
CA ILE A 22 -2.31 -13.63 15.67
C ILE A 22 -2.14 -12.32 14.92
N HIS A 23 -1.95 -12.40 13.61
CA HIS A 23 -1.76 -11.25 12.75
C HIS A 23 -2.72 -11.31 11.56
N PHE A 24 -3.38 -10.19 11.28
CA PHE A 24 -4.18 -10.06 10.08
C PHE A 24 -3.28 -9.92 8.85
N ARG A 25 -3.67 -10.59 7.76
CA ARG A 25 -3.00 -10.52 6.47
C ARG A 25 -4.05 -10.31 5.38
N ARG A 26 -3.71 -9.55 4.35
CA ARG A 26 -4.52 -9.54 3.13
C ARG A 26 -4.54 -10.94 2.50
N CYS A 27 -5.53 -11.18 1.66
CA CYS A 27 -5.57 -12.35 0.78
C CYS A 27 -4.29 -12.42 -0.08
N GLU A 28 -4.09 -13.57 -0.74
CA GLU A 28 -2.93 -13.74 -1.62
C GLU A 28 -2.80 -12.58 -2.62
N ASP A 29 -1.58 -12.27 -2.97
CA ASP A 29 -1.26 -11.08 -3.76
C ASP A 29 -1.96 -11.08 -5.12
N ASN A 30 -2.14 -12.23 -5.77
CA ASN A 30 -2.92 -12.40 -6.99
C ASN A 30 -4.43 -12.18 -6.83
N ILE A 31 -4.94 -12.11 -5.60
CA ILE A 31 -6.34 -11.86 -5.27
C ILE A 31 -6.57 -10.39 -4.89
N TYR A 32 -5.60 -9.77 -4.20
CA TYR A 32 -5.71 -8.37 -3.81
C TYR A 32 -5.59 -7.43 -5.00
N ASP A 33 -6.64 -6.66 -5.25
CA ASP A 33 -6.79 -5.78 -6.42
C ASP A 33 -6.83 -4.29 -6.08
N GLY A 34 -6.64 -3.91 -4.81
CA GLY A 34 -6.65 -2.51 -4.37
C GLY A 34 -8.04 -1.94 -4.05
N THR A 35 -9.07 -2.77 -3.92
CA THR A 35 -10.46 -2.38 -3.57
C THR A 35 -10.65 -1.84 -2.15
N TYR A 36 -9.68 -2.09 -1.27
CA TYR A 36 -9.62 -1.57 0.10
C TYR A 36 -8.17 -1.26 0.45
N GLY A 37 -7.94 -0.40 1.44
CA GLY A 37 -6.59 -0.18 1.95
C GLY A 37 -6.21 -1.23 2.97
N PHE A 38 -5.09 -1.92 2.76
CA PHE A 38 -4.52 -2.81 3.79
C PHE A 38 -3.00 -2.74 3.81
N ASP A 39 -2.44 -2.54 4.99
CA ASP A 39 -0.99 -2.51 5.17
C ASP A 39 -0.58 -3.03 6.54
N TRP A 40 0.62 -3.59 6.63
CA TRP A 40 1.15 -4.17 7.86
C TRP A 40 2.67 -4.04 7.93
N TYR A 41 3.19 -4.01 9.15
CA TYR A 41 4.62 -4.01 9.38
C TYR A 41 5.24 -5.38 9.07
N ARG A 42 6.25 -5.38 8.18
CA ARG A 42 6.84 -6.59 7.60
C ARG A 42 8.20 -6.92 8.20
N PRO A 43 8.50 -8.21 8.48
CA PRO A 43 9.84 -8.65 8.85
C PRO A 43 10.91 -8.23 7.84
N GLU A 44 10.57 -8.24 6.55
CA GLU A 44 11.44 -7.87 5.43
C GLU A 44 11.93 -6.41 5.52
N TYR A 45 11.25 -5.54 6.29
CA TYR A 45 11.69 -4.16 6.48
C TYR A 45 13.02 -4.06 7.24
N PHE A 46 13.28 -4.94 8.20
CA PHE A 46 14.47 -4.85 9.06
C PHE A 46 15.36 -6.09 9.02
N LYS A 47 14.83 -7.25 8.61
CA LYS A 47 15.60 -8.46 8.41
C LYS A 47 16.07 -8.58 6.96
N LYS A 48 17.27 -9.14 6.75
CA LYS A 48 17.83 -9.40 5.42
C LYS A 48 17.11 -10.57 4.74
N LEU A 49 15.89 -10.34 4.26
CA LEU A 49 15.03 -11.39 3.69
C LEU A 49 14.78 -11.20 2.19
N THR A 50 15.06 -10.01 1.65
CA THR A 50 14.78 -9.69 0.26
C THR A 50 15.99 -9.97 -0.60
N ASN A 51 15.80 -10.79 -1.64
CA ASN A 51 16.80 -10.96 -2.68
C ASN A 51 16.89 -9.70 -3.53
N TYR A 52 18.00 -8.99 -3.43
CA TYR A 52 18.25 -7.77 -4.20
C TYR A 52 19.36 -7.99 -5.23
N ARG A 53 19.11 -7.51 -6.44
CA ARG A 53 20.06 -7.50 -7.56
C ARG A 53 20.22 -6.07 -8.07
N PRO A 54 21.33 -5.39 -7.74
CA PRO A 54 21.54 -4.00 -8.16
C PRO A 54 21.79 -3.88 -9.67
N ASN A 55 22.22 -4.93 -10.35
CA ASN A 55 22.37 -4.89 -11.80
C ASN A 55 22.29 -6.29 -12.43
N ALA A 56 22.08 -6.29 -13.75
CA ALA A 56 22.02 -7.50 -14.58
C ALA A 56 23.28 -8.38 -14.52
N ALA A 57 24.45 -7.80 -14.20
CA ALA A 57 25.71 -8.52 -14.10
C ALA A 57 25.86 -9.28 -12.77
N THR A 58 25.02 -8.99 -11.78
CA THR A 58 25.05 -9.61 -10.47
C THR A 58 24.41 -11.01 -10.55
N LYS A 59 25.25 -12.05 -10.65
CA LYS A 59 24.81 -13.46 -10.82
C LYS A 59 24.03 -14.02 -9.62
N PHE A 60 24.33 -13.56 -8.40
CA PHE A 60 23.69 -14.00 -7.17
C PHE A 60 23.13 -12.79 -6.44
N GLY A 61 21.83 -12.82 -6.10
CA GLY A 61 21.21 -11.72 -5.34
C GLY A 61 21.70 -11.76 -3.89
N ASN A 62 21.96 -10.59 -3.31
CA ASN A 62 22.28 -10.48 -1.89
C ASN A 62 20.97 -10.36 -1.11
N LYS A 63 20.88 -11.04 0.03
CA LYS A 63 19.79 -10.81 0.98
C LYS A 63 19.98 -9.45 1.68
N VAL A 64 19.00 -8.57 1.58
CA VAL A 64 19.02 -7.23 2.18
C VAL A 64 17.72 -6.95 2.92
N ALA A 65 17.78 -6.04 3.90
CA ALA A 65 16.58 -5.46 4.50
C ALA A 65 15.98 -4.45 3.53
N LEU A 66 14.65 -4.41 3.39
CA LEU A 66 13.97 -3.52 2.45
C LEU A 66 14.09 -2.05 2.83
N VAL A 67 14.33 -1.75 4.10
CA VAL A 67 14.35 -0.39 4.63
C VAL A 67 15.74 -0.06 5.17
N SER A 68 16.25 1.10 4.78
CA SER A 68 17.40 1.73 5.41
C SER A 68 16.97 2.95 6.23
N GLY A 69 17.78 3.33 7.21
CA GLY A 69 17.48 4.43 8.14
C GLY A 69 16.72 3.99 9.39
N SER A 70 15.85 4.85 9.91
CA SER A 70 15.20 4.68 11.21
C SER A 70 14.02 3.72 11.16
N ILE A 71 14.28 2.45 11.47
CA ILE A 71 13.23 1.42 11.67
C ILE A 71 12.22 1.84 12.75
N GLN A 72 12.68 2.51 13.82
CA GLN A 72 11.80 3.00 14.87
C GLN A 72 10.79 4.04 14.34
N SER A 73 11.18 4.85 13.36
CA SER A 73 10.28 5.82 12.74
C SER A 73 9.28 5.15 11.81
N LEU A 74 9.71 4.15 11.03
CA LEU A 74 8.78 3.35 10.23
C LEU A 74 7.74 2.67 11.13
N LYS A 75 8.19 2.01 12.20
CA LYS A 75 7.34 1.38 13.20
C LYS A 75 6.40 2.38 13.89
N ALA A 76 6.84 3.60 14.13
CA ALA A 76 5.98 4.67 14.65
C ALA A 76 4.79 4.90 13.71
N THR A 77 4.94 4.79 12.39
CA THR A 77 3.81 5.02 11.46
C THR A 77 2.66 4.01 11.63
N TYR A 78 2.96 2.78 12.05
CA TYR A 78 1.97 1.73 12.34
C TYR A 78 1.48 1.74 13.79
N THR A 79 2.21 2.39 14.70
CA THR A 79 1.92 2.40 16.14
C THR A 79 1.38 3.71 16.69
N GLN A 80 1.53 4.78 15.91
CA GLN A 80 0.88 6.04 16.15
C GLN A 80 -0.65 5.87 16.08
N ASP A 81 -1.36 6.58 16.95
CA ASP A 81 -2.83 6.64 17.03
C ASP A 81 -3.53 5.32 17.45
N GLN A 82 -2.77 4.33 17.93
CA GLN A 82 -3.36 3.18 18.62
C GLN A 82 -4.10 3.62 19.89
N ILE A 83 -5.29 3.06 20.12
CA ILE A 83 -6.05 3.28 21.35
C ILE A 83 -5.44 2.42 22.47
N THR A 84 -5.15 1.16 22.18
CA THR A 84 -4.68 0.19 23.18
C THR A 84 -3.35 -0.42 22.76
N LYS A 85 -2.29 -0.26 23.55
CA LYS A 85 -1.07 -1.05 23.37
C LYS A 85 -1.27 -2.45 23.94
N ILE A 86 -0.90 -3.48 23.18
CA ILE A 86 -0.88 -4.87 23.65
C ILE A 86 0.54 -5.40 23.62
N SER A 87 0.86 -6.33 24.52
CA SER A 87 2.14 -7.02 24.55
C SER A 87 1.93 -8.50 24.83
N PRO A 88 1.49 -9.28 23.83
CA PRO A 88 1.18 -10.69 24.00
C PRO A 88 2.36 -11.43 24.63
N PHE A 89 2.17 -11.97 25.83
CA PHE A 89 3.22 -12.68 26.58
C PHE A 89 4.51 -11.86 26.77
N GLY A 90 4.40 -10.52 26.89
CA GLY A 90 5.54 -9.62 27.02
C GLY A 90 6.30 -9.35 25.71
N THR A 91 5.80 -9.84 24.57
CA THR A 91 6.37 -9.55 23.24
C THR A 91 5.71 -8.31 22.68
N GLU A 92 6.48 -7.47 21.99
CA GLU A 92 5.91 -6.31 21.32
C GLU A 92 5.02 -6.70 20.13
N TYR A 93 3.90 -6.02 19.97
CA TYR A 93 2.98 -6.25 18.86
C TYR A 93 2.78 -4.98 18.02
N ILE A 94 2.94 -5.12 16.69
CA ILE A 94 2.69 -4.05 15.72
C ILE A 94 1.49 -4.48 14.87
N PRO A 95 0.35 -3.75 14.92
CA PRO A 95 -0.87 -4.15 14.23
C PRO A 95 -0.81 -3.85 12.73
N ALA A 96 -1.62 -4.60 11.98
CA ALA A 96 -2.01 -4.22 10.63
C ALA A 96 -3.06 -3.10 10.65
N TRP A 97 -3.25 -2.45 9.52
CA TRP A 97 -4.24 -1.39 9.31
C TRP A 97 -5.14 -1.72 8.13
N LEU A 98 -6.44 -1.47 8.31
CA LEU A 98 -7.48 -1.65 7.31
C LEU A 98 -8.24 -0.34 7.09
N ALA A 99 -8.33 0.11 5.84
CA ALA A 99 -9.13 1.24 5.41
C ALA A 99 -10.26 0.75 4.50
N ILE A 100 -11.50 0.89 4.95
CA ILE A 100 -12.71 0.38 4.28
C ILE A 100 -13.82 1.41 4.33
N TYR A 101 -14.64 1.47 3.29
CA TYR A 101 -15.81 2.35 3.23
C TYR A 101 -16.93 1.84 4.14
N PRO A 102 -17.74 2.73 4.74
CA PRO A 102 -18.89 2.34 5.54
C PRO A 102 -20.07 1.94 4.65
N SER A 103 -20.85 0.95 5.07
CA SER A 103 -21.86 0.32 4.23
C SER A 103 -23.15 1.13 4.06
N SER A 104 -23.32 2.13 4.91
CA SER A 104 -24.46 3.05 4.89
C SER A 104 -24.23 4.27 4.00
N GLN A 105 -23.04 4.43 3.43
CA GLN A 105 -22.78 5.45 2.43
C GLN A 105 -22.91 4.82 1.05
N GLU A 106 -23.87 5.29 0.24
CA GLU A 106 -23.86 5.06 -1.20
C GLU A 106 -22.71 5.88 -1.82
N ASP A 107 -21.47 5.45 -1.59
CA ASP A 107 -20.30 6.08 -2.20
C ASP A 107 -20.07 5.48 -3.58
N SER A 108 -20.09 6.31 -4.62
CA SER A 108 -19.86 5.88 -6.02
C SER A 108 -18.47 5.27 -6.27
N ASN A 109 -17.59 5.37 -5.27
CA ASN A 109 -16.20 4.93 -5.29
C ASN A 109 -15.95 3.74 -4.35
N SER A 110 -16.99 3.21 -3.70
CA SER A 110 -16.89 1.91 -3.05
C SER A 110 -16.90 0.82 -4.13
N SER A 111 -15.77 0.16 -4.30
CA SER A 111 -15.58 -0.91 -5.28
C SER A 111 -16.21 -2.24 -4.84
N ASN A 112 -16.29 -2.45 -3.52
CA ASN A 112 -17.01 -3.56 -2.96
C ASN A 112 -18.49 -3.23 -3.06
N SER A 113 -19.29 -4.18 -3.56
CA SER A 113 -20.70 -4.17 -3.22
C SER A 113 -20.76 -4.01 -1.71
N VAL A 114 -21.28 -2.86 -1.29
CA VAL A 114 -21.10 -2.21 0.01
C VAL A 114 -21.43 -3.14 1.21
N ASN A 115 -22.09 -4.27 0.92
CA ASN A 115 -22.53 -5.31 1.83
C ASN A 115 -21.60 -6.53 2.00
N GLN A 116 -20.59 -6.73 1.16
CA GLN A 116 -19.79 -7.98 1.19
C GLN A 116 -18.68 -8.00 2.25
N GLY A 117 -18.17 -6.83 2.66
CA GLY A 117 -17.06 -6.73 3.62
C GLY A 117 -15.68 -6.98 2.99
N VAL A 118 -14.66 -7.08 3.82
CA VAL A 118 -13.29 -7.42 3.44
C VAL A 118 -12.90 -8.75 4.09
N ARG A 119 -12.58 -9.71 3.23
CA ARG A 119 -12.02 -11.01 3.65
C ARG A 119 -10.53 -10.87 3.90
N LEU A 120 -10.07 -11.39 5.03
CA LEU A 120 -8.66 -11.39 5.41
C LEU A 120 -8.23 -12.79 5.86
N ASN A 121 -6.94 -13.04 5.65
CA ASN A 121 -6.23 -14.18 6.20
C ASN A 121 -5.80 -13.88 7.64
N LEU A 122 -5.57 -14.92 8.43
CA LEU A 122 -4.91 -14.81 9.73
C LEU A 122 -3.64 -15.65 9.75
N GLU A 123 -2.59 -15.06 10.31
CA GLU A 123 -1.28 -15.68 10.51
C GLU A 123 -1.05 -15.86 12.02
N LEU A 124 -0.97 -17.12 12.47
CA LEU A 124 -0.61 -17.48 13.84
C LEU A 124 0.89 -17.78 13.90
N ARG A 125 1.63 -17.00 14.70
CA ARG A 125 3.07 -17.17 14.93
C ARG A 125 3.32 -17.72 16.33
N LEU A 126 4.05 -18.83 16.42
CA LEU A 126 4.48 -19.38 17.70
C LEU A 126 5.64 -18.55 18.27
N LEU A 127 5.58 -18.20 19.56
CA LEU A 127 6.62 -17.42 20.24
C LEU A 127 7.68 -18.29 20.92
N ASP A 128 7.36 -19.55 21.21
CA ASP A 128 8.24 -20.51 21.89
C ASP A 128 8.54 -21.67 20.93
N SER A 129 9.27 -21.37 19.85
CA SER A 129 9.68 -22.36 18.85
C SER A 129 10.98 -23.08 19.22
N GLU A 130 11.72 -22.59 20.22
CA GLU A 130 13.01 -23.15 20.67
C GLU A 130 12.88 -24.61 21.15
N ASN A 131 11.67 -25.04 21.52
CA ASN A 131 11.38 -26.40 21.99
C ASN A 131 10.61 -27.27 20.98
N ASN A 132 10.53 -26.86 19.71
CA ASN A 132 9.90 -27.66 18.63
C ASN A 132 8.42 -28.02 18.91
N PHE A 133 7.71 -27.22 19.72
CA PHE A 133 6.29 -27.44 19.99
C PHE A 133 5.45 -27.04 18.77
N SER A 134 4.74 -28.01 18.19
CA SER A 134 3.68 -27.74 17.22
C SER A 134 2.50 -27.03 17.90
N LEU A 135 1.71 -26.30 17.11
CA LEU A 135 0.38 -25.88 17.54
C LEU A 135 -0.44 -27.12 17.91
N LYS A 136 -1.13 -27.09 19.05
CA LYS A 136 -1.95 -28.22 19.54
C LYS A 136 -3.41 -27.79 19.60
N ASN A 137 -4.31 -28.73 19.32
CA ASN A 137 -5.71 -28.55 19.66
C ASN A 137 -5.85 -28.81 21.17
N ASP A 138 -5.93 -27.74 21.94
CA ASP A 138 -6.04 -27.78 23.39
C ASP A 138 -7.32 -27.10 23.90
N GLY A 139 -8.29 -26.92 23.01
CA GLY A 139 -9.55 -26.25 23.30
C GLY A 139 -9.45 -24.72 23.40
N THR A 140 -8.29 -24.12 23.06
CA THR A 140 -8.17 -22.65 23.01
C THR A 140 -9.10 -22.06 21.96
N LYS A 141 -9.92 -21.09 22.39
CA LYS A 141 -10.77 -20.28 21.52
C LYS A 141 -10.10 -18.96 21.19
N ILE A 142 -10.30 -18.48 19.97
CA ILE A 142 -9.92 -17.14 19.53
C ILE A 142 -11.18 -16.30 19.40
N LYS A 143 -11.23 -15.18 20.12
CA LYS A 143 -12.36 -14.25 20.12
C LYS A 143 -11.94 -12.89 19.60
N PHE A 144 -12.80 -12.28 18.79
CA PHE A 144 -12.65 -10.90 18.36
C PHE A 144 -13.50 -9.97 19.22
N GLU A 145 -12.84 -8.99 19.83
CA GLU A 145 -13.47 -7.97 20.64
C GLU A 145 -13.53 -6.67 19.85
N VAL A 146 -14.75 -6.20 19.64
CA VAL A 146 -15.07 -4.99 18.87
C VAL A 146 -15.90 -4.07 19.76
N SER A 147 -15.46 -2.83 19.93
CA SER A 147 -16.16 -1.84 20.77
C SER A 147 -17.22 -1.06 20.01
N ASN A 148 -17.01 -0.84 18.71
CA ASN A 148 -17.89 -0.01 17.89
C ASN A 148 -18.95 -0.88 17.18
N PRO A 149 -20.26 -0.63 17.37
CA PRO A 149 -21.33 -1.44 16.77
C PRO A 149 -21.40 -1.35 15.24
N ASN A 150 -20.73 -0.36 14.64
CA ASN A 150 -20.61 -0.21 13.20
C ASN A 150 -19.57 -1.17 12.59
N ILE A 151 -18.88 -1.97 13.39
CA ILE A 151 -17.87 -2.92 12.91
C ILE A 151 -18.39 -4.33 13.20
N ILE A 152 -18.50 -5.13 12.15
CA ILE A 152 -18.90 -6.53 12.23
C ILE A 152 -17.72 -7.37 11.75
N ILE A 153 -17.35 -8.38 12.53
CA ILE A 153 -16.36 -9.40 12.16
C ILE A 153 -17.01 -10.77 12.25
N GLU A 154 -16.91 -11.53 11.16
CA GLU A 154 -17.50 -12.85 11.00
C GLU A 154 -16.40 -13.86 10.65
N PRO A 155 -16.26 -14.97 11.39
CA PRO A 155 -16.95 -15.28 12.63
C PRO A 155 -16.45 -14.40 13.79
N ALA A 156 -17.27 -14.24 14.84
CA ALA A 156 -16.88 -13.48 16.04
C ALA A 156 -15.93 -14.26 16.98
N GLU A 157 -15.98 -15.59 16.91
CA GLU A 157 -15.06 -16.50 17.58
C GLU A 157 -14.84 -17.76 16.74
N PHE A 158 -13.68 -18.41 16.92
CA PHE A 158 -13.35 -19.68 16.26
C PHE A 158 -12.31 -20.45 17.10
N SER A 159 -11.99 -21.69 16.69
CA SER A 159 -11.07 -22.56 17.45
C SER A 159 -9.63 -22.37 16.98
N VAL A 160 -8.66 -22.53 17.89
CA VAL A 160 -7.25 -22.62 17.49
C VAL A 160 -7.00 -23.79 16.53
N GLU A 161 -7.85 -24.81 16.58
CA GLU A 161 -7.85 -25.96 15.67
C GLU A 161 -7.97 -25.56 14.19
N ASP A 162 -8.66 -24.46 13.88
CA ASP A 162 -8.81 -23.98 12.50
C ASP A 162 -7.44 -23.59 11.89
N PHE A 163 -6.45 -23.24 12.70
CA PHE A 163 -5.07 -23.03 12.25
C PHE A 163 -4.28 -24.33 12.07
N ILE A 164 -4.64 -25.41 12.77
CA ILE A 164 -3.94 -26.71 12.66
C ILE A 164 -4.24 -27.35 11.32
N TYR A 165 -5.49 -27.24 10.86
CA TYR A 165 -5.88 -27.64 9.51
C TYR A 165 -5.35 -26.70 8.42
N ALA A 166 -4.90 -25.51 8.80
CA ALA A 166 -4.31 -24.56 7.90
C ALA A 166 -2.87 -24.94 7.50
N LYS A 167 -2.32 -24.25 6.50
CA LYS A 167 -0.99 -24.55 5.98
C LYS A 167 0.08 -24.12 6.99
N LYS A 168 0.81 -25.10 7.57
CA LYS A 168 2.05 -24.84 8.32
C LYS A 168 3.11 -24.33 7.35
N MET A 169 3.72 -23.21 7.70
CA MET A 169 4.72 -22.52 6.90
C MET A 169 5.97 -22.27 7.73
N THR A 170 7.10 -22.16 7.05
CA THR A 170 8.38 -21.78 7.63
C THR A 170 8.92 -20.57 6.88
N ARG A 171 9.33 -19.54 7.62
CA ARG A 171 10.07 -18.39 7.08
C ARG A 171 11.50 -18.47 7.58
N ASP A 172 12.46 -18.55 6.65
CA ASP A 172 13.87 -18.38 6.98
C ASP A 172 14.11 -16.92 7.32
N LEU A 173 14.46 -16.66 8.59
CA LEU A 173 14.76 -15.33 9.13
C LEU A 173 16.27 -15.06 9.20
N GLY A 174 17.10 -16.05 8.87
CA GLY A 174 18.54 -16.04 9.16
C GLY A 174 19.37 -15.09 8.30
N GLU A 175 20.39 -14.51 8.93
CA GLU A 175 21.60 -14.06 8.25
C GLU A 175 22.56 -15.26 8.08
N ASP A 176 23.48 -15.18 7.13
CA ASP A 176 24.36 -16.24 6.57
C ASP A 176 25.08 -17.21 7.56
N THR A 177 24.97 -17.03 8.89
CA THR A 177 25.67 -17.83 9.91
C THR A 177 24.78 -18.50 10.97
N LYS A 178 23.47 -18.16 11.09
CA LYS A 178 22.53 -18.86 11.98
C LYS A 178 21.15 -18.96 11.34
N ARG A 179 20.68 -20.19 11.13
CA ARG A 179 19.35 -20.50 10.60
C ARG A 179 18.31 -20.22 11.69
N GLU A 180 17.80 -18.99 11.72
CA GLU A 180 16.62 -18.62 12.52
C GLU A 180 15.39 -18.95 11.65
N GLU A 181 14.51 -19.84 12.10
CA GLU A 181 13.27 -20.17 11.38
C GLU A 181 12.06 -19.71 12.19
N GLU A 182 11.16 -18.93 11.58
CA GLU A 182 9.84 -18.67 12.12
C GLU A 182 8.86 -19.71 11.59
N ILE A 183 8.21 -20.43 12.50
CA ILE A 183 7.09 -21.30 12.18
C ILE A 183 5.80 -20.52 12.37
N TYR A 184 4.96 -20.52 11.34
CA TYR A 184 3.64 -19.90 11.39
C TYR A 184 2.58 -20.75 10.69
N TYR A 185 1.32 -20.51 11.02
CA TYR A 185 0.16 -21.14 10.41
C TYR A 185 -0.67 -20.06 9.74
N LEU A 186 -1.02 -20.27 8.46
CA LEU A 186 -1.79 -19.30 7.68
C LEU A 186 -3.18 -19.84 7.37
N ALA A 187 -4.20 -19.31 8.05
CA ALA A 187 -5.59 -19.59 7.77
C ALA A 187 -6.12 -18.58 6.74
N SER A 188 -6.47 -19.06 5.55
CA SER A 188 -6.90 -18.22 4.43
C SER A 188 -8.38 -17.85 4.51
N GLU A 189 -8.70 -16.57 4.24
CA GLU A 189 -10.05 -16.00 4.17
C GLU A 189 -10.96 -16.34 5.37
N ILE A 190 -10.37 -16.56 6.54
CA ILE A 190 -11.07 -17.05 7.72
C ILE A 190 -11.95 -15.98 8.40
N VAL A 191 -11.67 -14.69 8.16
CA VAL A 191 -12.47 -13.60 8.71
C VAL A 191 -12.97 -12.67 7.61
N ASN A 192 -14.20 -12.19 7.78
CA ASN A 192 -14.79 -11.13 6.98
C ASN A 192 -15.14 -9.94 7.86
N ILE A 193 -14.69 -8.74 7.48
CA ILE A 193 -14.86 -7.51 8.24
C ILE A 193 -15.74 -6.55 7.46
N LYS A 194 -16.85 -6.12 8.06
CA LYS A 194 -17.77 -5.12 7.50
C LYS A 194 -17.75 -3.88 8.37
N CYS A 195 -17.81 -2.71 7.73
CA CYS A 195 -18.06 -1.44 8.39
C CYS A 195 -19.47 -1.02 8.01
N THR A 196 -20.46 -1.08 8.90
CA THR A 196 -21.86 -0.78 8.60
C THR A 196 -22.21 0.70 8.74
N GLY A 197 -21.36 1.46 9.44
CA GLY A 197 -21.54 2.89 9.70
C GLY A 197 -20.21 3.63 9.74
N ALA A 198 -20.29 4.96 9.62
CA ALA A 198 -19.13 5.84 9.68
C ALA A 198 -18.37 5.72 11.02
N LEU A 199 -17.04 5.72 10.95
CA LEU A 199 -16.09 5.69 12.06
C LEU A 199 -15.48 7.09 12.25
N GLN A 200 -15.86 7.75 13.34
CA GLN A 200 -15.42 9.11 13.67
C GLN A 200 -13.94 9.21 14.04
N LYS A 201 -13.38 8.11 14.55
CA LYS A 201 -11.98 7.96 14.96
C LYS A 201 -11.49 6.59 14.52
N HIS A 202 -10.19 6.34 14.65
CA HIS A 202 -9.66 5.00 14.49
C HIS A 202 -10.31 4.06 15.50
N GLU A 203 -10.57 2.83 15.09
CA GLU A 203 -11.12 1.78 15.95
C GLU A 203 -10.20 0.56 15.95
N GLU A 204 -10.42 -0.36 16.88
CA GLU A 204 -9.60 -1.54 17.07
C GLU A 204 -10.47 -2.80 17.09
N ILE A 205 -9.97 -3.87 16.47
CA ILE A 205 -10.43 -5.24 16.73
C ILE A 205 -9.32 -5.91 17.54
N ILE A 206 -9.59 -6.20 18.82
CA ILE A 206 -8.67 -6.91 19.70
C ILE A 206 -8.91 -8.41 19.54
N VAL A 207 -7.83 -9.18 19.45
CA VAL A 207 -7.88 -10.64 19.37
C VAL A 207 -7.46 -11.22 20.72
N THR A 208 -8.38 -11.93 21.37
CA THR A 208 -8.15 -12.55 22.67
C THR A 208 -8.17 -14.07 22.53
N ALA A 209 -7.13 -14.74 23.00
CA ALA A 209 -7.11 -16.19 23.15
C ALA A 209 -7.64 -16.56 24.53
N ILE A 210 -8.51 -17.57 24.59
CA ILE A 210 -9.21 -17.99 25.81
C ILE A 210 -9.06 -19.50 25.98
N LYS A 211 -8.54 -19.93 27.13
CA LYS A 211 -8.43 -21.34 27.52
C LYS A 211 -8.83 -21.51 28.98
N GLY A 212 -9.99 -22.11 29.22
CA GLY A 212 -10.59 -22.15 30.56
C GLY A 212 -10.81 -20.72 31.09
N GLU A 213 -10.25 -20.43 32.27
CA GLU A 213 -10.31 -19.09 32.88
C GLU A 213 -9.16 -18.16 32.42
N THR A 214 -8.16 -18.69 31.72
CA THR A 214 -7.00 -17.93 31.25
C THR A 214 -7.33 -17.20 29.95
N GLN A 215 -6.98 -15.92 29.87
CA GLN A 215 -7.15 -15.10 28.67
C GLN A 215 -5.88 -14.28 28.40
N GLU A 216 -5.53 -14.10 27.14
CA GLU A 216 -4.42 -13.25 26.70
C GLU A 216 -4.79 -12.51 25.42
N LYS A 217 -4.46 -11.22 25.33
CA LYS A 217 -4.57 -10.46 24.07
C LYS A 217 -3.42 -10.87 23.16
N VAL A 218 -3.73 -11.59 22.09
CA VAL A 218 -2.75 -12.21 21.18
C VAL A 218 -2.60 -11.51 19.84
N GLY A 219 -3.48 -10.55 19.53
CA GLY A 219 -3.43 -9.83 18.26
C GLY A 219 -4.31 -8.59 18.22
N LYS A 220 -4.16 -7.81 17.15
CA LYS A 220 -4.95 -6.60 16.92
C LYS A 220 -4.98 -6.18 15.45
N LEU A 221 -6.11 -5.66 15.00
CA LEU A 221 -6.26 -4.89 13.76
C LEU A 221 -6.69 -3.46 14.06
N MET A 222 -6.07 -2.50 13.38
CA MET A 222 -6.54 -1.11 13.38
C MET A 222 -7.50 -0.87 12.21
N LEU A 223 -8.65 -0.25 12.47
CA LEU A 223 -9.54 0.26 11.43
C LEU A 223 -9.36 1.77 11.29
N TYR A 224 -9.10 2.19 10.06
CA TYR A 224 -8.84 3.58 9.73
C TYR A 224 -10.16 4.38 9.73
N HIS A 225 -10.15 5.61 10.25
CA HIS A 225 -11.36 6.40 10.40
C HIS A 225 -11.89 6.83 9.02
N ASN A 226 -13.21 6.74 8.82
CA ASN A 226 -13.84 6.94 7.51
C ASN A 226 -15.09 7.85 7.57
N ALA A 227 -15.34 8.55 8.67
CA ALA A 227 -16.48 9.47 8.75
C ALA A 227 -16.41 10.67 7.80
N VAL A 228 -15.22 11.04 7.35
CA VAL A 228 -15.00 12.12 6.38
C VAL A 228 -14.13 11.59 5.26
N ILE A 229 -14.71 11.38 4.08
CA ILE A 229 -14.03 10.85 2.90
C ILE A 229 -13.90 12.01 1.91
N PRO A 230 -12.70 12.56 1.70
CA PRO A 230 -12.55 13.70 0.81
C PRO A 230 -12.60 13.26 -0.66
N THR A 231 -12.92 14.21 -1.54
CA THR A 231 -13.06 13.97 -2.98
C THR A 231 -12.01 14.77 -3.75
N ILE A 232 -11.23 14.10 -4.60
CA ILE A 232 -10.42 14.75 -5.63
C ILE A 232 -11.18 14.83 -6.95
N SER A 233 -11.16 16.00 -7.58
CA SER A 233 -11.60 16.16 -8.97
C SER A 233 -10.39 16.15 -9.90
N VAL A 234 -10.34 15.17 -10.79
CA VAL A 234 -9.26 14.96 -11.77
C VAL A 234 -9.79 15.28 -13.17
N ILE A 235 -9.10 16.15 -13.89
CA ILE A 235 -9.52 16.66 -15.20
C ILE A 235 -8.56 16.12 -16.27
N PHE A 236 -9.04 15.20 -17.09
CA PHE A 236 -8.28 14.68 -18.20
C PHE A 236 -8.41 15.56 -19.44
N VAL A 237 -7.28 15.84 -20.08
CA VAL A 237 -7.20 16.63 -21.31
C VAL A 237 -6.40 15.83 -22.34
N ASP A 238 -7.03 15.48 -23.45
CA ASP A 238 -6.29 14.94 -24.60
C ASP A 238 -5.61 16.08 -25.33
N VAL A 239 -4.29 16.00 -25.51
CA VAL A 239 -3.48 16.99 -26.22
C VAL A 239 -3.09 16.44 -27.60
N ILE A 240 -3.36 17.21 -28.65
CA ILE A 240 -2.99 16.88 -30.03
C ILE A 240 -1.85 17.79 -30.49
N THR A 241 -0.72 17.18 -30.85
CA THR A 241 0.46 17.86 -31.41
C THR A 241 0.74 17.44 -32.85
N ASP A 242 0.52 16.18 -33.21
CA ASP A 242 0.81 15.60 -34.53
C ASP A 242 -0.44 15.17 -35.31
N GLY A 243 -1.61 15.73 -34.97
CA GLY A 243 -2.89 15.39 -35.57
C GLY A 243 -3.49 14.06 -35.08
N LYS A 244 -2.78 13.32 -34.23
CA LYS A 244 -3.28 12.07 -33.63
C LYS A 244 -3.85 12.32 -32.24
N LYS A 245 -4.95 11.62 -31.94
CA LYS A 245 -5.53 11.61 -30.60
C LYS A 245 -4.76 10.60 -29.73
N PRO A 246 -4.37 10.96 -28.50
CA PRO A 246 -3.75 10.03 -27.58
C PRO A 246 -4.73 8.93 -27.14
N SER A 247 -4.20 7.80 -26.70
CA SER A 247 -4.98 6.70 -26.12
C SER A 247 -4.82 6.62 -24.60
N ARG A 248 -5.85 6.10 -23.92
CA ARG A 248 -5.88 5.85 -22.48
C ARG A 248 -6.15 4.37 -22.24
N SER A 249 -5.91 3.86 -21.02
CA SER A 249 -6.46 2.54 -20.68
C SER A 249 -7.99 2.58 -20.74
N HIS A 250 -8.63 1.46 -21.07
CA HIS A 250 -10.08 1.37 -21.16
C HIS A 250 -10.76 1.42 -19.77
N ASP A 251 -10.06 0.96 -18.74
CA ASP A 251 -10.55 0.82 -17.36
C ASP A 251 -10.05 1.92 -16.42
N TYR A 252 -9.36 2.96 -16.93
CA TYR A 252 -8.70 3.96 -16.10
C TYR A 252 -9.64 4.65 -15.10
N GLU A 253 -10.89 4.89 -15.50
CA GLU A 253 -11.87 5.51 -14.60
C GLU A 253 -12.23 4.60 -13.44
N ASN A 254 -12.46 3.32 -13.74
CA ASN A 254 -12.76 2.32 -12.73
C ASN A 254 -11.55 2.18 -11.79
N PHE A 255 -10.35 2.01 -12.33
CA PHE A 255 -9.14 1.83 -11.54
C PHE A 255 -8.87 3.02 -10.59
N LEU A 256 -9.03 4.25 -11.08
CA LEU A 256 -8.84 5.46 -10.26
C LEU A 256 -9.86 5.57 -9.14
N LYS A 257 -11.11 5.17 -9.40
CA LYS A 257 -12.18 5.22 -8.41
C LYS A 257 -12.12 4.09 -7.39
N HIS A 258 -11.68 2.90 -7.81
CA HIS A 258 -11.96 1.64 -7.13
C HIS A 258 -10.74 0.79 -6.79
N ASN A 259 -9.56 1.06 -7.35
CA ASN A 259 -8.38 0.18 -7.17
C ASN A 259 -7.10 0.96 -6.79
N SER A 260 -7.21 2.23 -6.42
CA SER A 260 -6.08 3.12 -6.12
C SER A 260 -6.32 4.04 -4.93
N PHE A 261 -6.88 5.24 -5.13
CA PHE A 261 -7.03 6.25 -4.07
C PHE A 261 -8.08 5.87 -3.01
N ASN A 262 -9.03 4.99 -3.34
CA ASN A 262 -9.94 4.36 -2.39
C ASN A 262 -9.19 3.58 -1.29
N GLN A 263 -7.97 3.09 -1.55
CA GLN A 263 -7.12 2.48 -0.53
C GLN A 263 -6.80 3.45 0.62
N ALA A 264 -6.81 4.76 0.35
CA ALA A 264 -6.64 5.82 1.33
C ALA A 264 -7.97 6.49 1.74
N LEU A 265 -9.12 5.89 1.39
CA LEU A 265 -10.46 6.48 1.58
C LEU A 265 -10.57 7.87 0.97
N ILE A 266 -10.27 7.96 -0.33
CA ILE A 266 -10.39 9.19 -1.13
C ILE A 266 -11.27 8.89 -2.33
N ASN A 267 -12.32 9.68 -2.49
CA ASN A 267 -13.18 9.65 -3.66
C ASN A 267 -12.51 10.38 -4.81
N VAL A 268 -12.70 9.88 -6.02
CA VAL A 268 -12.15 10.41 -7.28
C VAL A 268 -13.30 10.70 -8.23
N GLU A 269 -13.51 11.98 -8.51
CA GLU A 269 -14.34 12.45 -9.61
C GLU A 269 -13.50 12.67 -10.86
N ILE A 270 -13.96 12.12 -11.98
CA ILE A 270 -13.27 12.24 -13.26
C ILE A 270 -14.06 13.17 -14.17
N LYS A 271 -13.38 14.17 -14.72
CA LYS A 271 -13.92 15.12 -15.69
C LYS A 271 -13.08 15.05 -16.97
N ASN A 272 -13.76 14.96 -18.11
CA ASN A 272 -13.11 14.97 -19.41
C ASN A 272 -13.26 16.37 -20.02
N ALA A 273 -12.15 17.09 -20.15
CA ALA A 273 -12.12 18.38 -20.82
C ALA A 273 -12.15 18.20 -22.35
N PRO A 274 -12.54 19.25 -23.10
CA PRO A 274 -12.36 19.27 -24.54
C PRO A 274 -10.90 19.04 -24.93
N THR A 275 -10.70 18.37 -26.07
CA THR A 275 -9.37 18.13 -26.64
C THR A 275 -8.64 19.45 -26.88
N PHE A 276 -7.39 19.52 -26.42
CA PHE A 276 -6.50 20.65 -26.63
C PHE A 276 -5.61 20.40 -27.84
N ASP A 277 -6.03 20.90 -29.00
CA ASP A 277 -5.31 20.75 -30.26
C ASP A 277 -4.41 21.96 -30.52
N LEU A 278 -3.10 21.77 -30.37
CA LEU A 278 -2.10 22.83 -30.54
C LEU A 278 -1.97 23.26 -32.02
N ASN A 279 -2.33 22.41 -32.98
CA ASN A 279 -2.24 22.75 -34.39
C ASN A 279 -3.17 23.91 -34.77
N LYS A 280 -4.28 24.10 -34.05
CA LYS A 280 -5.23 25.22 -34.25
C LYS A 280 -4.61 26.60 -34.01
N TYR A 281 -3.52 26.66 -33.25
CA TYR A 281 -2.84 27.90 -32.89
C TYR A 281 -1.53 28.11 -33.68
N ARG A 282 -1.09 27.14 -34.48
CA ARG A 282 0.19 27.16 -35.18
C ARG A 282 0.38 28.36 -36.11
N SER A 283 -0.68 28.82 -36.77
CA SER A 283 -0.62 30.00 -37.67
C SER A 283 -0.85 31.34 -36.96
N LYS A 284 -1.19 31.32 -35.67
CA LYS A 284 -1.61 32.50 -34.88
C LYS A 284 -0.67 32.83 -33.72
N ASP A 285 0.24 31.91 -33.38
CA ASP A 285 1.17 32.03 -32.28
C ASP A 285 2.52 31.42 -32.66
N ASP A 286 3.51 32.29 -32.86
CA ASP A 286 4.87 31.88 -33.24
C ASP A 286 5.50 30.96 -32.19
N ASP A 287 5.20 31.15 -30.90
CA ASP A 287 5.71 30.28 -29.84
C ASP A 287 5.16 28.85 -29.98
N VAL A 288 3.87 28.70 -30.34
CA VAL A 288 3.27 27.39 -30.59
C VAL A 288 3.91 26.75 -31.82
N ASN A 289 4.12 27.52 -32.89
CA ASN A 289 4.78 27.01 -34.10
C ASN A 289 6.21 26.54 -33.82
N ILE A 290 6.99 27.31 -33.06
CA ILE A 290 8.35 26.95 -32.65
C ILE A 290 8.33 25.68 -31.81
N SER A 291 7.45 25.59 -30.81
CA SER A 291 7.34 24.41 -29.94
C SER A 291 6.99 23.14 -30.72
N LEU A 292 6.01 23.21 -31.62
CA LEU A 292 5.65 22.07 -32.49
C LEU A 292 6.79 21.68 -33.45
N ASN A 293 7.53 22.65 -33.99
CA ASN A 293 8.68 22.36 -34.86
C ASN A 293 9.83 21.69 -34.09
N LYS A 294 10.05 22.03 -32.81
CA LYS A 294 11.00 21.33 -31.95
C LYS A 294 10.62 19.87 -31.73
N LEU A 295 9.34 19.58 -31.51
CA LEU A 295 8.85 18.20 -31.41
C LEU A 295 9.13 17.40 -32.69
N ASN A 296 8.99 18.00 -33.88
CA ASN A 296 9.27 17.34 -35.16
C ASN A 296 10.74 16.92 -35.34
N ILE A 297 11.67 17.60 -34.66
CA ILE A 297 13.10 17.24 -34.63
C ILE A 297 13.48 16.48 -33.35
N ASN A 298 12.48 15.96 -32.60
CA ASN A 298 12.62 15.23 -31.35
C ASN A 298 13.29 16.02 -30.21
N ASP A 299 13.21 17.36 -30.23
CA ASP A 299 13.59 18.21 -29.09
C ASP A 299 12.38 18.43 -28.18
N THR A 300 12.30 17.63 -27.11
CA THR A 300 11.17 17.63 -26.15
C THR A 300 11.48 18.32 -24.82
N GLY A 301 12.68 18.90 -24.66
CA GLY A 301 13.16 19.41 -23.37
C GLY A 301 12.30 20.53 -22.77
N TYR A 302 11.57 21.27 -23.61
CA TYR A 302 10.74 22.40 -23.20
C TYR A 302 9.23 22.10 -23.19
N PHE A 303 8.82 20.93 -23.67
CA PHE A 303 7.42 20.65 -23.99
C PHE A 303 6.48 20.79 -22.78
N LEU A 304 6.91 20.35 -21.58
CA LEU A 304 6.11 20.50 -20.36
C LEU A 304 5.81 21.97 -20.03
N SER A 305 6.85 22.81 -20.11
CA SER A 305 6.74 24.24 -19.82
C SER A 305 5.88 24.94 -20.86
N ASP A 306 6.05 24.58 -22.13
CA ASP A 306 5.28 25.11 -23.26
C ASP A 306 3.80 24.69 -23.16
N LEU A 307 3.51 23.42 -22.92
CA LEU A 307 2.15 22.90 -22.76
C LEU A 307 1.41 23.64 -21.65
N SER A 308 2.05 23.79 -20.48
CA SER A 308 1.49 24.52 -19.34
C SER A 308 1.21 25.99 -19.70
N LYS A 309 2.16 26.65 -20.37
CA LYS A 309 2.04 28.03 -20.84
C LYS A 309 0.88 28.19 -21.83
N PHE A 310 0.79 27.32 -22.83
CA PHE A 310 -0.23 27.40 -23.88
C PHE A 310 -1.62 27.05 -23.34
N TYR A 311 -1.73 26.05 -22.47
CA TYR A 311 -3.02 25.73 -21.86
C TYR A 311 -3.52 26.88 -20.96
N LYS A 312 -2.62 27.52 -20.19
CA LYS A 312 -2.93 28.75 -19.42
C LYS A 312 -3.38 29.90 -20.32
N LYS A 313 -2.75 30.07 -21.48
CA LYS A 313 -3.07 31.13 -22.45
C LYS A 313 -4.43 30.93 -23.14
N TYR A 314 -4.76 29.70 -23.51
CA TYR A 314 -5.88 29.42 -24.43
C TYR A 314 -7.08 28.74 -23.80
N GLN A 315 -6.93 28.08 -22.66
CA GLN A 315 -7.98 27.23 -22.08
C GLN A 315 -8.29 27.61 -20.63
N ASP A 316 -7.30 27.51 -19.72
CA ASP A 316 -7.53 27.76 -18.30
C ASP A 316 -6.31 28.36 -17.59
N LYS A 317 -6.45 29.62 -17.16
CA LYS A 317 -5.39 30.38 -16.47
C LYS A 317 -5.00 29.78 -15.10
N ASN A 318 -5.86 28.97 -14.48
CA ASN A 318 -5.72 28.48 -13.10
C ASN A 318 -5.27 27.00 -13.04
N LEU A 319 -4.25 26.62 -13.83
CA LEU A 319 -3.75 25.25 -13.89
C LEU A 319 -3.34 24.67 -12.52
N ALA A 320 -2.67 25.48 -11.70
CA ALA A 320 -2.11 25.06 -10.41
C ALA A 320 -3.18 24.71 -9.36
N THR A 321 -4.42 25.21 -9.50
CA THR A 321 -5.49 24.98 -8.52
C THR A 321 -6.40 23.80 -8.87
N LYS A 322 -6.13 23.11 -9.98
CA LYS A 322 -6.95 21.99 -10.48
C LYS A 322 -6.07 20.78 -10.80
N ASN A 323 -6.60 19.57 -10.70
CA ASN A 323 -5.80 18.36 -10.95
C ASN A 323 -5.90 17.94 -12.41
N TYR A 324 -5.16 18.64 -13.27
CA TYR A 324 -5.09 18.30 -14.68
C TYR A 324 -4.18 17.10 -14.94
N VAL A 325 -4.65 16.21 -15.82
CA VAL A 325 -3.88 15.13 -16.41
C VAL A 325 -3.90 15.31 -17.93
N PHE A 326 -2.79 15.80 -18.47
CA PHE A 326 -2.58 15.91 -19.91
C PHE A 326 -2.15 14.57 -20.47
N VAL A 327 -2.87 14.06 -21.46
CA VAL A 327 -2.49 12.85 -22.19
C VAL A 327 -1.99 13.26 -23.56
N THR A 328 -0.82 12.77 -23.97
CA THR A 328 -0.16 13.21 -25.22
C THR A 328 0.35 12.02 -26.02
N THR A 329 0.62 12.24 -27.31
CA THR A 329 1.33 11.30 -28.20
C THR A 329 2.85 11.58 -28.23
N VAL A 330 3.33 12.54 -27.45
CA VAL A 330 4.74 12.95 -27.44
C VAL A 330 5.59 11.90 -26.74
N GLU A 331 6.68 11.49 -27.36
CA GLU A 331 7.65 10.56 -26.79
C GLU A 331 8.84 11.32 -26.19
N ILE A 332 9.23 10.95 -24.97
CA ILE A 332 10.45 11.46 -24.34
C ILE A 332 11.35 10.30 -23.91
N LYS A 333 12.67 10.50 -24.02
CA LYS A 333 13.66 9.42 -24.04
C LYS A 333 13.68 8.52 -22.80
N ASN A 334 13.25 9.01 -21.63
CA ASN A 334 13.38 8.31 -20.35
C ASN A 334 12.19 8.52 -19.40
N ALA A 335 11.01 8.87 -19.91
CA ALA A 335 9.85 9.08 -19.04
C ALA A 335 8.53 8.84 -19.78
N VAL A 336 7.55 8.36 -19.02
CA VAL A 336 6.17 8.11 -19.48
C VAL A 336 5.15 9.00 -18.78
N GLY A 337 5.60 9.69 -17.72
CA GLY A 337 4.84 10.64 -16.93
C GLY A 337 5.77 11.72 -16.35
N ALA A 338 5.20 12.86 -16.00
CA ALA A 338 5.84 13.86 -15.16
C ALA A 338 4.80 14.66 -14.37
N GLY A 339 5.09 14.88 -13.08
CA GLY A 339 4.34 15.74 -12.17
C GLY A 339 4.86 17.18 -12.08
N GLY A 340 4.03 18.07 -11.53
CA GLY A 340 4.31 19.50 -11.34
C GLY A 340 3.03 20.27 -11.03
N ASP A 341 2.86 21.47 -11.62
CA ASP A 341 1.59 22.24 -11.62
C ASP A 341 0.41 21.46 -12.21
N SER A 342 0.69 20.40 -12.99
CA SER A 342 -0.23 19.40 -13.55
C SER A 342 0.51 18.08 -13.77
N VAL A 343 -0.23 17.02 -14.08
CA VAL A 343 0.35 15.74 -14.56
C VAL A 343 0.35 15.74 -16.09
N THR A 344 1.45 15.29 -16.70
CA THR A 344 1.52 15.04 -18.15
C THR A 344 2.00 13.63 -18.42
N LEU A 345 1.29 12.91 -19.30
CA LEU A 345 1.65 11.58 -19.78
C LEU A 345 2.22 11.65 -21.20
N PHE A 346 3.33 10.97 -21.42
CA PHE A 346 4.10 10.99 -22.67
C PHE A 346 3.95 9.65 -23.39
N ASN A 347 3.15 9.63 -24.46
CA ASN A 347 2.83 8.44 -25.25
C ASN A 347 2.69 7.16 -24.39
N CYS A 348 1.97 7.28 -23.27
CA CYS A 348 2.00 6.28 -22.22
C CYS A 348 1.28 4.99 -22.67
N PRO A 349 1.94 3.82 -22.61
CA PRO A 349 1.33 2.55 -23.01
C PRO A 349 0.10 2.20 -22.15
N GLN A 350 -0.94 1.66 -22.78
CA GLN A 350 -2.21 1.36 -22.10
C GLN A 350 -2.06 0.42 -20.90
N ASN A 351 -1.15 -0.55 -20.97
CA ASN A 351 -0.96 -1.56 -19.92
C ASN A 351 -0.33 -1.01 -18.63
N ILE A 352 0.30 0.16 -18.67
CA ILE A 352 0.87 0.82 -17.48
C ILE A 352 0.20 2.17 -17.17
N PHE A 353 -0.68 2.64 -18.06
CA PHE A 353 -1.34 3.95 -17.98
C PHE A 353 -1.91 4.24 -16.59
N ASN A 354 -2.70 3.31 -16.05
CA ASN A 354 -3.35 3.47 -14.75
C ASN A 354 -2.34 3.67 -13.62
N GLN A 355 -1.25 2.90 -13.63
CA GLN A 355 -0.23 2.97 -12.59
C GLN A 355 0.56 4.28 -12.67
N VAL A 356 0.89 4.72 -13.89
CA VAL A 356 1.59 5.99 -14.13
C VAL A 356 0.71 7.17 -13.70
N VAL A 357 -0.59 7.16 -14.02
CA VAL A 357 -1.51 8.22 -13.57
C VAL A 357 -1.52 8.32 -12.04
N VAL A 358 -1.64 7.20 -11.33
CA VAL A 358 -1.66 7.20 -9.87
C VAL A 358 -0.30 7.63 -9.28
N HIS A 359 0.81 7.19 -9.89
CA HIS A 359 2.16 7.61 -9.50
C HIS A 359 2.33 9.13 -9.57
N GLU A 360 2.04 9.72 -10.73
CA GLU A 360 2.20 11.17 -10.94
C GLU A 360 1.19 12.00 -10.13
N LEU A 361 -0.05 11.51 -9.97
CA LEU A 361 -1.01 12.14 -9.05
C LEU A 361 -0.56 12.02 -7.59
N GLY A 362 0.08 10.90 -7.21
CA GLY A 362 0.70 10.72 -5.90
C GLY A 362 1.72 11.83 -5.60
N HIS A 363 2.61 12.11 -6.55
CA HIS A 363 3.54 13.25 -6.45
C HIS A 363 2.82 14.59 -6.32
N ARG A 364 1.77 14.82 -7.11
CA ARG A 364 0.95 16.02 -7.00
C ARG A 364 0.33 16.20 -5.62
N PHE A 365 -0.04 15.10 -4.96
CA PHE A 365 -0.57 15.10 -3.59
C PHE A 365 0.52 14.96 -2.52
N GLY A 366 1.78 15.21 -2.86
CA GLY A 366 2.88 15.36 -1.91
C GLY A 366 3.52 14.06 -1.45
N LEU A 367 3.35 12.96 -2.21
CA LEU A 367 4.13 11.74 -2.00
C LEU A 367 5.46 11.86 -2.74
N ASP A 368 6.56 11.55 -2.06
CA ASP A 368 7.87 11.36 -2.68
C ASP A 368 8.05 9.89 -3.10
N HIS A 369 9.04 9.61 -3.94
CA HIS A 369 9.46 8.23 -4.18
C HIS A 369 9.88 7.55 -2.88
N LEU A 370 9.70 6.24 -2.79
CA LEU A 370 10.01 5.51 -1.56
C LEU A 370 11.51 5.46 -1.22
N PHE A 371 12.36 5.56 -2.23
CA PHE A 371 13.82 5.50 -2.16
C PHE A 371 14.47 6.88 -2.14
N GLU A 372 13.70 7.93 -2.39
CA GLU A 372 14.11 9.30 -2.12
C GLU A 372 13.81 9.58 -0.65
N SER A 373 14.75 10.19 0.07
CA SER A 373 14.62 10.43 1.51
C SER A 373 13.29 11.13 1.80
N GLN A 374 12.39 10.49 2.56
CA GLN A 374 11.19 11.15 3.10
C GLN A 374 11.63 12.44 3.78
N LYS A 375 11.28 13.60 3.21
CA LYS A 375 11.77 14.90 3.70
C LYS A 375 11.30 15.15 5.13
N ILE A 376 12.26 15.04 6.05
CA ILE A 376 12.45 15.85 7.26
C ILE A 376 11.17 16.10 8.08
N THR A 377 10.95 15.32 9.13
CA THR A 377 10.35 15.91 10.34
C THR A 377 11.46 16.60 11.14
N ALA A 378 11.12 17.65 11.88
CA ALA A 378 12.05 18.43 12.72
C ALA A 378 12.78 17.62 13.81
N LYS A 379 12.61 16.28 13.86
CA LYS A 379 13.20 15.36 14.82
C LYS A 379 14.26 14.42 14.24
N GLY A 380 14.62 14.54 12.95
CA GLY A 380 15.85 13.92 12.42
C GLY A 380 15.86 12.39 12.30
N LEU A 381 14.70 11.74 12.06
CA LEU A 381 14.64 10.30 11.85
C LEU A 381 13.89 9.99 10.54
N SER A 382 14.62 9.69 9.46
CA SER A 382 14.06 9.26 8.17
C SER A 382 14.30 7.78 7.93
N PHE A 383 13.45 7.17 7.11
CA PHE A 383 13.64 5.84 6.54
C PHE A 383 13.36 5.91 5.04
N GLN A 384 13.94 5.00 4.27
CA GLN A 384 13.72 4.87 2.84
C GLN A 384 13.69 3.39 2.45
N PHE A 385 12.98 3.06 1.38
CA PHE A 385 12.94 1.72 0.83
C PHE A 385 13.99 1.55 -0.26
N ILE A 386 14.38 0.31 -0.52
CA ILE A 386 15.22 -0.01 -1.67
C ILE A 386 14.38 0.12 -2.95
N GLN A 387 14.85 0.90 -3.91
CA GLN A 387 14.20 1.07 -5.20
C GLN A 387 13.97 -0.26 -5.92
N GLY A 388 12.78 -0.42 -6.51
CA GLY A 388 12.44 -1.57 -7.34
C GLY A 388 12.22 -2.86 -6.54
N THR A 389 11.89 -2.75 -5.26
CA THR A 389 11.68 -3.93 -4.39
C THR A 389 10.28 -4.02 -3.81
N THR A 390 9.49 -2.95 -3.91
CA THR A 390 8.14 -2.90 -3.39
C THR A 390 7.12 -2.90 -4.51
N ALA A 391 5.88 -3.24 -4.14
CA ALA A 391 4.70 -3.12 -5.00
C ALA A 391 3.98 -1.77 -4.78
N ASN A 392 4.70 -0.74 -4.33
CA ASN A 392 4.09 0.55 -4.08
C ASN A 392 3.86 1.33 -5.38
N PHE A 393 2.85 2.19 -5.41
CA PHE A 393 2.66 3.11 -6.55
C PHE A 393 3.84 4.07 -6.76
N LEU A 394 4.57 4.44 -5.70
CA LEU A 394 5.69 5.39 -5.72
C LEU A 394 7.06 4.71 -5.79
N ASP A 395 7.09 3.42 -6.15
CA ASP A 395 8.32 2.68 -6.43
C ASP A 395 8.49 2.47 -7.93
N TYR A 396 9.74 2.30 -8.34
CA TYR A 396 10.06 2.00 -9.71
C TYR A 396 9.88 0.52 -10.01
N ASP A 397 9.71 0.27 -11.31
CA ASP A 397 9.60 -1.06 -11.88
C ASP A 397 11.00 -1.71 -12.06
N HIS A 398 12.07 -1.01 -11.71
CA HIS A 398 13.46 -1.44 -11.83
C HIS A 398 14.31 -0.96 -10.65
N SER A 399 15.39 -1.69 -10.34
CA SER A 399 16.39 -1.29 -9.34
C SER A 399 17.41 -0.29 -9.90
N ASP A 400 18.08 0.43 -8.99
CA ASP A 400 19.14 1.39 -9.32
C ASP A 400 20.34 0.73 -10.00
N GLY A 401 20.78 1.28 -11.14
CA GLY A 401 21.91 0.77 -11.92
C GLY A 401 21.53 -0.19 -13.07
N VAL A 402 20.23 -0.40 -13.31
CA VAL A 402 19.73 -1.16 -14.46
C VAL A 402 19.64 -0.25 -15.68
N ASN A 403 20.44 -0.55 -16.71
CA ASN A 403 20.32 0.12 -18.00
C ASN A 403 18.99 -0.28 -18.65
N LEU A 404 18.08 0.67 -18.87
CA LEU A 404 16.73 0.47 -19.45
C LEU A 404 16.73 -0.29 -20.80
N LYS A 405 17.89 -0.39 -21.47
CA LYS A 405 18.08 -1.18 -22.70
C LYS A 405 18.15 -2.70 -22.44
N ASN A 406 18.54 -3.14 -21.24
CA ASN A 406 18.62 -4.54 -20.85
C ASN A 406 17.60 -4.83 -19.75
N LYS A 407 16.39 -5.23 -20.17
CA LYS A 407 15.20 -5.57 -19.37
C LYS A 407 15.39 -6.79 -18.43
N THR A 408 16.45 -6.86 -17.63
CA THR A 408 16.80 -8.10 -16.90
C THR A 408 16.70 -8.02 -15.38
N ALA A 409 16.23 -6.89 -14.83
CA ALA A 409 15.88 -6.77 -13.42
C ALA A 409 14.54 -6.01 -13.27
N VAL A 410 13.51 -6.61 -13.85
CA VAL A 410 12.10 -6.25 -13.66
C VAL A 410 11.74 -6.51 -12.20
N ASN A 411 11.24 -5.51 -11.48
CA ASN A 411 10.78 -5.65 -10.10
C ASN A 411 9.76 -6.81 -10.04
N PRO A 412 10.03 -7.88 -9.27
CA PRO A 412 9.18 -9.08 -9.26
C PRO A 412 7.79 -8.80 -8.67
N ASN A 413 7.62 -7.67 -7.99
CA ASN A 413 6.37 -7.24 -7.36
C ASN A 413 5.58 -6.24 -8.24
N GLN A 414 5.95 -6.05 -9.52
CA GLN A 414 5.37 -5.04 -10.42
C GLN A 414 3.84 -5.13 -10.61
N THR A 415 3.26 -6.31 -10.49
CA THR A 415 1.84 -6.54 -10.77
C THR A 415 0.91 -5.99 -9.68
N LEU A 416 1.45 -5.76 -8.49
CA LEU A 416 0.70 -5.29 -7.34
C LEU A 416 0.97 -3.81 -7.13
N LYS A 417 -0.09 -3.03 -6.89
CA LYS A 417 0.05 -1.60 -6.63
C LYS A 417 -0.79 -1.17 -5.44
N TYR A 418 -0.11 -0.73 -4.39
CA TYR A 418 -0.76 -0.25 -3.17
C TYR A 418 -0.05 0.95 -2.57
N PHE A 419 -0.75 1.67 -1.70
CA PHE A 419 -0.16 2.67 -0.82
C PHE A 419 0.13 2.06 0.55
N PHE A 420 1.22 2.48 1.18
CA PHE A 420 1.47 2.18 2.59
C PHE A 420 0.58 3.01 3.49
N LYS A 421 0.33 2.54 4.72
CA LYS A 421 -0.51 3.24 5.71
C LYS A 421 -0.12 4.72 5.86
N TYR A 422 1.18 5.00 5.99
CA TYR A 422 1.64 6.36 6.20
C TYR A 422 1.40 7.27 4.97
N GLN A 423 1.33 6.70 3.76
CA GLN A 423 0.97 7.46 2.56
C GLN A 423 -0.53 7.80 2.55
N TRP A 424 -1.40 6.95 3.10
CA TRP A 424 -2.82 7.29 3.29
C TRP A 424 -2.96 8.55 4.15
N ASP A 425 -2.20 8.63 5.24
CA ASP A 425 -2.18 9.81 6.13
C ASP A 425 -1.71 11.09 5.40
N LEU A 426 -0.70 10.97 4.54
CA LEU A 426 -0.17 12.10 3.76
C LEU A 426 -1.17 12.57 2.71
N LEU A 427 -1.73 11.63 1.94
CA LEU A 427 -2.72 11.90 0.91
C LEU A 427 -3.94 12.62 1.51
N ARG A 428 -4.53 12.09 2.60
CA ARG A 428 -5.70 12.71 3.25
C ARG A 428 -5.44 14.06 3.89
N LYS A 429 -4.18 14.39 4.23
CA LYS A 429 -3.83 15.74 4.72
C LYS A 429 -3.78 16.78 3.59
N LYS A 430 -3.47 16.33 2.37
CA LYS A 430 -3.25 17.18 1.19
C LYS A 430 -4.50 17.31 0.34
N VAL A 431 -5.31 16.27 0.26
CA VAL A 431 -6.63 16.26 -0.35
C VAL A 431 -7.62 16.84 0.67
N LYS A 432 -8.00 18.11 0.51
CA LYS A 432 -9.02 18.78 1.32
C LYS A 432 -10.17 19.26 0.45
#